data_AF-A0A8H8RWG6-F1
#
_entry.id   AF-A0A8H8RWG6-F1
#
_cell.length_a   1.000
_cell.length_b   1.000
_cell.length_c   1.000
_cell.angle_alpha   90.00
_cell.angle_beta   90.00
_cell.angle_gamma   90.00
#
_symmetry.space_group_name_H-M   'P 1'
#
loop_
_entity.id
_entity.type
_entity.pdbx_description
1 polymer ?
#
loop_
_entity_poly.entity_id
_entity_poly.type
_entity_poly.pdbx_seq_one_letter_code
_entity_poly.pdbx_strand_id
1 'polypeptide(L)'
;MRLSTTLLPALLGAASAASEAASVYILQGSESPSSNPPTLTPEQARLVLAQRLSISQYHGLGDVSDSTLSYINNFGGQQRGSLFEDAASQDQASELVLVVEGVSKTHLRTWQSLKPAFFMSNPPSSPANKKLALDLNKQAGEKEDCALEDAINPFEVKCWNGKSKVIHFDLAGKASQSVALMAARERLIKWAQKEEMNTVIVLMPESSRSTKKVSSKPYGSYEVPSQVRLDARQIEEIMSESAAVASSPPKPHLFQSSNSSNASGPIVGVPPVCHSSNDTCTSATNSCSGRGRCFQKSATCFTCGCAAQNETSHTVMRTSYYGGSACQKKDVSTSFWLIATSSIVMMGLMGWAIGMLFSIGEEKLPGVIGAGVSSNRGPK
;
A
#
# COMPACT_ATOMS: atom_id res chain seq x y z
N MET A 1 25.22 -42.84 64.05
CA MET A 1 24.14 -42.35 63.17
C MET A 1 24.47 -40.95 62.68
N ARG A 2 24.86 -40.78 61.42
CA ARG A 2 24.62 -39.56 60.60
C ARG A 2 24.75 -39.97 59.13
N LEU A 3 23.62 -40.13 58.44
CA LEU A 3 23.57 -40.31 56.98
C LEU A 3 23.41 -38.92 56.36
N SER A 4 24.37 -38.54 55.52
CA SER A 4 24.32 -37.34 54.68
C SER A 4 23.75 -37.71 53.31
N THR A 5 22.54 -37.24 53.03
CA THR A 5 21.89 -37.30 51.71
C THR A 5 22.40 -36.18 50.81
N THR A 6 23.00 -36.52 49.68
CA THR A 6 23.30 -35.58 48.59
C THR A 6 22.28 -35.78 47.46
N LEU A 7 21.59 -34.69 47.10
CA LEU A 7 20.59 -34.63 46.04
C LEU A 7 21.28 -34.08 44.77
N LEU A 8 21.34 -34.86 43.67
CA LEU A 8 21.75 -34.36 42.35
C LEU A 8 20.55 -33.68 41.66
N PRO A 9 20.68 -32.45 41.11
CA PRO A 9 19.70 -31.90 40.20
C PRO A 9 19.94 -32.43 38.77
N ALA A 10 18.93 -33.07 38.20
CA ALA A 10 18.90 -33.45 36.79
C ALA A 10 18.68 -32.20 35.93
N LEU A 11 19.69 -31.83 35.13
CA LEU A 11 19.58 -30.85 34.05
C LEU A 11 18.76 -31.45 32.90
N LEU A 12 17.47 -31.09 32.83
CA LEU A 12 16.64 -31.28 31.64
C LEU A 12 17.10 -30.27 30.58
N GLY A 13 17.92 -30.71 29.64
CA GLY A 13 18.25 -29.96 28.43
C GLY A 13 17.02 -29.81 27.54
N ALA A 14 16.48 -28.61 27.41
CA ALA A 14 15.50 -28.29 26.38
C ALA A 14 16.23 -28.19 25.04
N ALA A 15 16.18 -29.26 24.23
CA ALA A 15 16.57 -29.19 22.83
C ALA A 15 15.54 -28.32 22.08
N SER A 16 15.88 -27.07 21.82
CA SER A 16 15.17 -26.26 20.83
C SER A 16 15.48 -26.84 19.46
N ALA A 17 14.55 -27.58 18.88
CA ALA A 17 14.64 -28.00 17.49
C ALA A 17 14.64 -26.75 16.60
N ALA A 18 15.79 -26.44 15.99
CA ALA A 18 15.88 -25.40 14.97
C ALA A 18 15.03 -25.85 13.76
N SER A 19 13.91 -25.16 13.53
CA SER A 19 13.06 -25.35 12.35
C SER A 19 13.83 -24.95 11.09
N GLU A 20 13.79 -25.78 10.04
CA GLU A 20 14.37 -25.43 8.74
C GLU A 20 13.77 -24.11 8.21
N ALA A 21 14.57 -23.30 7.52
CA ALA A 21 14.09 -22.05 6.93
C ALA A 21 13.09 -22.31 5.80
N ALA A 22 12.06 -21.48 5.67
CA ALA A 22 11.16 -21.54 4.52
C ALA A 22 11.78 -20.85 3.31
N SER A 23 11.49 -21.36 2.10
CA SER A 23 12.02 -20.81 0.85
C SER A 23 10.93 -20.01 0.14
N VAL A 24 11.28 -18.82 -0.34
CA VAL A 24 10.35 -17.93 -1.03
C VAL A 24 10.83 -17.70 -2.46
N TYR A 25 9.94 -17.95 -3.42
CA TYR A 25 10.18 -17.76 -4.84
C TYR A 25 9.30 -16.63 -5.36
N ILE A 26 9.85 -15.82 -6.24
CA ILE A 26 9.13 -14.73 -6.92
C ILE A 26 9.18 -15.05 -8.41
N LEU A 27 8.01 -15.16 -9.03
CA LEU A 27 7.82 -15.35 -10.46
C LEU A 27 7.27 -14.05 -11.02
N GLN A 28 8.11 -13.26 -11.68
CA GLN A 28 7.76 -11.98 -12.29
C GLN A 28 8.64 -11.74 -13.52
N GLY A 29 8.02 -11.65 -14.70
CA GLY A 29 8.72 -11.41 -15.95
C GLY A 29 9.93 -12.35 -16.19
N SER A 30 10.99 -11.79 -16.77
CA SER A 30 12.26 -12.49 -17.00
C SER A 30 13.33 -12.18 -15.94
N GLU A 31 12.97 -11.57 -14.81
CA GLU A 31 13.94 -11.08 -13.83
C GLU A 31 14.52 -12.25 -13.01
N SER A 32 15.83 -12.45 -13.09
CA SER A 32 16.51 -13.49 -12.35
C SER A 32 16.86 -13.00 -10.94
N PRO A 33 16.51 -13.73 -9.87
CA PRO A 33 16.86 -13.34 -8.50
C PRO A 33 18.39 -13.37 -8.27
N SER A 34 18.83 -12.66 -7.23
CA SER A 34 20.25 -12.50 -6.89
C SER A 34 20.97 -13.85 -6.67
N SER A 35 22.29 -13.86 -6.84
CA SER A 35 23.11 -15.06 -6.61
C SER A 35 23.15 -15.50 -5.15
N ASN A 36 22.90 -14.58 -4.22
CA ASN A 36 22.94 -14.80 -2.78
C ASN A 36 21.63 -14.29 -2.12
N PRO A 37 20.60 -15.14 -2.03
CA PRO A 37 19.32 -14.75 -1.44
C PRO A 37 19.45 -14.44 0.06
N PRO A 38 18.93 -13.30 0.53
CA PRO A 38 18.97 -12.94 1.95
C PRO A 38 18.02 -13.79 2.78
N THR A 39 18.20 -13.75 4.11
CA THR A 39 17.26 -14.35 5.06
C THR A 39 16.49 -13.25 5.78
N LEU A 40 15.16 -13.30 5.70
CA LEU A 40 14.24 -12.34 6.30
C LEU A 40 13.57 -12.96 7.54
N THR A 41 13.15 -12.10 8.46
CA THR A 41 12.23 -12.50 9.53
C THR A 41 10.80 -12.66 8.98
N PRO A 42 9.90 -13.38 9.67
CA PRO A 42 8.51 -13.47 9.24
C PRO A 42 7.83 -12.10 9.12
N GLU A 43 8.17 -11.16 10.01
CA GLU A 43 7.66 -9.78 9.95
C GLU A 43 8.14 -9.04 8.69
N GLN A 44 9.43 -9.12 8.36
CA GLN A 44 9.96 -8.53 7.12
C GLN A 44 9.33 -9.16 5.88
N ALA A 45 9.17 -10.48 5.87
CA ALA A 45 8.50 -11.18 4.78
C ALA A 45 7.03 -10.74 4.64
N ARG A 46 6.30 -10.55 5.75
CA ARG A 46 4.94 -10.00 5.72
C ARG A 46 4.90 -8.62 5.06
N LEU A 47 5.85 -7.73 5.36
CA LEU A 47 5.89 -6.39 4.77
C LEU A 47 6.13 -6.45 3.25
N VAL A 48 7.02 -7.33 2.79
CA VAL A 48 7.23 -7.59 1.36
C VAL A 48 5.94 -8.08 0.68
N LEU A 49 5.25 -9.06 1.28
CA LEU A 49 3.98 -9.57 0.75
C LEU A 49 2.90 -8.50 0.71
N ALA A 50 2.79 -7.70 1.77
CA ALA A 50 1.84 -6.59 1.85
C ALA A 50 2.06 -5.53 0.76
N GLN A 51 3.32 -5.21 0.47
CA GLN A 51 3.68 -4.28 -0.59
C GLN A 51 3.24 -4.80 -1.97
N ARG A 52 3.51 -6.08 -2.26
CA ARG A 52 3.09 -6.72 -3.52
C ARG A 52 1.58 -6.74 -3.71
N LEU A 53 0.87 -7.11 -2.65
CA LEU A 53 -0.58 -7.19 -2.65
C LEU A 53 -1.27 -5.81 -2.68
N SER A 54 -0.50 -4.71 -2.64
CA SER A 54 -1.00 -3.33 -2.58
C SER A 54 -1.91 -3.04 -1.38
N ILE A 55 -1.54 -3.62 -0.23
CA ILE A 55 -2.27 -3.52 1.05
C ILE A 55 -1.40 -2.92 2.16
N SER A 56 -0.31 -2.24 1.80
CA SER A 56 0.66 -1.67 2.74
C SER A 56 0.04 -0.70 3.75
N GLN A 57 -1.12 -0.10 3.44
CA GLN A 57 -1.86 0.75 4.38
C GLN A 57 -2.25 0.04 5.69
N TYR A 58 -2.35 -1.30 5.69
CA TYR A 58 -2.66 -2.10 6.89
C TYR A 58 -1.43 -2.57 7.66
N HIS A 59 -0.24 -2.23 7.17
CA HIS A 59 1.03 -2.77 7.62
C HIS A 59 2.00 -1.63 7.96
N GLY A 60 1.77 -0.99 9.11
CA GLY A 60 2.60 0.10 9.60
C GLY A 60 4.08 -0.29 9.71
N LEU A 61 4.95 0.62 9.27
CA LEU A 61 6.39 0.40 9.20
C LEU A 61 7.11 0.71 10.53
N GLY A 62 6.53 1.50 11.44
CA GLY A 62 7.15 1.79 12.74
C GLY A 62 8.60 2.26 12.63
N ASP A 63 9.45 1.84 13.58
CA ASP A 63 10.91 2.03 13.52
C ASP A 63 11.55 0.86 12.76
N VAL A 64 11.57 0.94 11.42
CA VAL A 64 12.18 -0.07 10.54
C VAL A 64 13.61 0.29 10.18
N SER A 65 14.46 -0.72 10.15
CA SER A 65 15.84 -0.59 9.67
C SER A 65 15.90 -0.33 8.16
N ASP A 66 16.96 0.35 7.71
CA ASP A 66 17.25 0.55 6.29
C ASP A 66 17.32 -0.76 5.48
N SER A 67 17.79 -1.83 6.11
CA SER A 67 17.79 -3.18 5.50
C SER A 67 16.39 -3.69 5.22
N THR A 68 15.42 -3.40 6.10
CA THR A 68 14.02 -3.79 5.91
C THR A 68 13.39 -3.01 4.75
N LEU A 69 13.66 -1.71 4.67
CA LEU A 69 13.23 -0.89 3.53
C LEU A 69 13.84 -1.38 2.22
N SER A 70 15.13 -1.76 2.23
CA SER A 70 15.79 -2.36 1.07
C SER A 70 15.11 -3.66 0.62
N TYR A 71 14.70 -4.54 1.56
CA TYR A 71 13.96 -5.75 1.21
C TYR A 71 12.59 -5.45 0.62
N ILE A 72 11.86 -4.47 1.15
CA ILE A 72 10.57 -4.04 0.60
C ILE A 72 10.76 -3.51 -0.82
N ASN A 73 11.78 -2.68 -1.06
CA ASN A 73 12.04 -2.11 -2.39
C ASN A 73 12.47 -3.18 -3.40
N ASN A 74 13.31 -4.13 -2.99
CA ASN A 74 13.83 -5.15 -3.89
C ASN A 74 12.83 -6.28 -4.18
N PHE A 75 11.97 -6.63 -3.21
CA PHE A 75 11.10 -7.80 -3.32
C PHE A 75 9.60 -7.45 -3.34
N GLY A 76 9.24 -6.21 -3.06
CA GLY A 76 7.85 -5.73 -2.93
C GLY A 76 7.07 -5.59 -4.23
N GLY A 77 7.63 -6.05 -5.36
CA GLY A 77 7.02 -5.95 -6.67
C GLY A 77 7.14 -4.56 -7.29
N GLN A 78 6.74 -4.43 -8.55
CA GLN A 78 6.76 -3.12 -9.18
C GLN A 78 5.66 -2.25 -8.59
N GLN A 79 6.08 -1.33 -7.71
CA GLN A 79 5.32 -0.14 -7.41
C GLN A 79 5.02 0.55 -8.74
N ARG A 80 3.78 1.01 -8.87
CA ARG A 80 3.20 1.71 -10.02
C ARG A 80 4.22 2.40 -10.93
N GLY A 81 3.91 2.38 -12.24
CA GLY A 81 4.29 3.45 -13.17
C GLY A 81 4.17 4.80 -12.47
N SER A 82 5.03 5.73 -12.87
CA SER A 82 5.29 7.02 -12.23
C SER A 82 4.04 7.62 -11.55
N LEU A 83 4.21 8.33 -10.42
CA LEU A 83 3.12 9.10 -9.78
C LEU A 83 2.36 10.07 -10.73
N PHE A 84 2.89 10.22 -11.96
CA PHE A 84 2.39 11.04 -13.05
C PHE A 84 1.94 10.24 -14.29
N GLU A 85 1.88 8.92 -14.21
CA GLU A 85 1.46 8.06 -15.33
C GLU A 85 -0.04 7.77 -15.18
N ASP A 86 -0.81 8.26 -16.16
CA ASP A 86 -2.26 8.15 -16.17
C ASP A 86 -2.71 6.71 -15.92
N ALA A 87 -3.72 6.54 -15.06
CA ALA A 87 -4.35 5.27 -14.71
C ALA A 87 -5.14 4.62 -15.88
N ALA A 88 -4.74 4.89 -17.12
CA ALA A 88 -5.39 4.48 -18.35
C ALA A 88 -4.86 3.15 -18.91
N SER A 89 -3.75 2.58 -18.40
CA SER A 89 -3.36 1.21 -18.74
C SER A 89 -4.10 0.21 -17.85
N GLN A 90 -5.15 -0.38 -18.40
CA GLN A 90 -5.87 -1.52 -17.81
C GLN A 90 -5.02 -2.81 -17.75
N ASP A 91 -3.82 -2.83 -18.34
CA ASP A 91 -2.92 -3.98 -18.42
C ASP A 91 -1.94 -4.03 -17.24
N GLN A 92 -2.45 -4.27 -16.03
CA GLN A 92 -1.59 -4.58 -14.88
C GLN A 92 -1.68 -6.06 -14.55
N ALA A 93 -0.52 -6.72 -14.44
CA ALA A 93 -0.41 -8.10 -14.00
C ALA A 93 -1.13 -8.32 -12.66
N SER A 94 -1.87 -9.43 -12.54
CA SER A 94 -2.47 -9.83 -11.26
C SER A 94 -1.37 -10.31 -10.29
N GLU A 95 -1.52 -10.09 -8.99
CA GLU A 95 -0.55 -10.48 -7.96
C GLU A 95 -1.10 -11.64 -7.11
N LEU A 96 -0.49 -12.82 -7.24
CA LEU A 96 -0.84 -14.01 -6.45
C LEU A 96 0.20 -14.26 -5.35
N VAL A 97 -0.25 -14.50 -4.11
CA VAL A 97 0.58 -15.05 -3.04
C VAL A 97 0.10 -16.45 -2.71
N LEU A 98 0.92 -17.46 -3.01
CA LEU A 98 0.67 -18.87 -2.74
C LEU A 98 1.53 -19.32 -1.55
N VAL A 99 0.89 -19.57 -0.42
CA VAL A 99 1.52 -20.16 0.78
C VAL A 99 1.29 -21.66 0.76
N VAL A 100 2.36 -22.44 0.67
CA VAL A 100 2.32 -23.91 0.61
C VAL A 100 2.86 -24.50 1.91
N GLU A 101 2.02 -25.25 2.63
CA GLU A 101 2.42 -25.96 3.85
C GLU A 101 2.85 -27.40 3.56
N GLY A 102 3.77 -27.89 4.40
CA GLY A 102 4.12 -29.31 4.44
C GLY A 102 5.05 -29.78 3.34
N VAL A 103 5.91 -28.88 2.87
CA VAL A 103 6.87 -29.20 1.81
C VAL A 103 7.96 -30.09 2.39
N SER A 104 8.16 -31.26 1.78
CA SER A 104 9.25 -32.17 2.12
C SER A 104 10.53 -31.81 1.36
N LYS A 105 11.68 -32.36 1.80
CA LYS A 105 12.98 -32.17 1.15
C LYS A 105 13.00 -32.60 -0.33
N THR A 106 12.20 -33.59 -0.71
CA THR A 106 12.09 -34.04 -2.11
C THR A 106 11.40 -33.01 -2.97
N HIS A 107 10.31 -32.42 -2.47
CA HIS A 107 9.64 -31.31 -3.15
C HIS A 107 10.60 -30.13 -3.33
N LEU A 108 11.33 -29.73 -2.28
CA LEU A 108 12.30 -28.61 -2.38
C LEU A 108 13.35 -28.83 -3.48
N ARG A 109 13.82 -30.07 -3.70
CA ARG A 109 14.77 -30.38 -4.78
C ARG A 109 14.20 -30.11 -6.16
N THR A 110 12.92 -30.38 -6.38
CA THR A 110 12.26 -30.10 -7.66
C THR A 110 12.19 -28.59 -7.94
N TRP A 111 12.11 -27.78 -6.88
CA TRP A 111 12.09 -26.33 -6.95
C TRP A 111 13.50 -25.70 -7.03
N GLN A 112 14.59 -26.45 -6.81
CA GLN A 112 15.98 -25.93 -6.89
C GLN A 112 16.37 -25.41 -8.28
N SER A 113 15.69 -25.87 -9.34
CA SER A 113 15.87 -25.30 -10.68
C SER A 113 15.46 -23.83 -10.74
N LEU A 114 14.56 -23.39 -9.85
CA LEU A 114 14.32 -21.99 -9.56
C LEU A 114 15.25 -21.57 -8.42
N LYS A 115 15.82 -20.38 -8.52
CA LYS A 115 16.54 -19.78 -7.40
C LYS A 115 15.52 -19.10 -6.47
N PRO A 116 15.57 -19.35 -5.15
CA PRO A 116 14.72 -18.61 -4.22
C PRO A 116 15.13 -17.14 -4.24
N ALA A 117 14.15 -16.24 -4.09
CA ALA A 117 14.40 -14.81 -3.97
C ALA A 117 14.97 -14.48 -2.58
N PHE A 118 14.43 -15.13 -1.54
CA PHE A 118 14.92 -15.03 -0.16
C PHE A 118 14.45 -16.23 0.67
N PHE A 119 15.02 -16.37 1.87
CA PHE A 119 14.60 -17.35 2.87
C PHE A 119 13.89 -16.68 4.03
N MET A 120 12.96 -17.38 4.67
CA MET A 120 12.28 -16.93 5.89
C MET A 120 12.80 -17.73 7.09
N SER A 121 13.42 -17.02 8.03
CA SER A 121 13.88 -17.58 9.29
C SER A 121 12.71 -17.91 10.21
N ASN A 122 12.84 -19.00 10.99
CA ASN A 122 11.84 -19.43 11.98
C ASN A 122 10.40 -19.39 11.46
N PRO A 123 10.09 -20.14 10.38
CA PRO A 123 8.77 -20.14 9.76
C PRO A 123 7.66 -20.44 10.79
N PRO A 124 6.59 -19.63 10.85
CA PRO A 124 5.52 -19.86 11.80
C PRO A 124 4.71 -21.13 11.52
N SER A 125 3.90 -21.53 12.50
CA SER A 125 3.04 -22.72 12.41
C SER A 125 1.95 -22.60 11.34
N SER A 126 1.51 -23.73 10.80
CA SER A 126 0.47 -23.77 9.75
C SER A 126 -0.81 -23.00 10.12
N PRO A 127 -1.35 -23.06 11.36
CA PRO A 127 -2.50 -22.23 11.75
C PRO A 127 -2.21 -20.72 11.71
N ALA A 128 -0.98 -20.30 12.01
CA ALA A 128 -0.59 -18.89 11.93
C ALA A 128 -0.47 -18.42 10.47
N ASN A 129 0.05 -19.28 9.59
CA ASN A 129 0.21 -19.00 8.17
C ASN A 129 -1.16 -18.94 7.47
N LYS A 130 -2.06 -19.89 7.78
CA LYS A 130 -3.46 -19.84 7.33
C LYS A 130 -4.17 -18.57 7.79
N LYS A 131 -3.99 -18.18 9.06
CA LYS A 131 -4.56 -16.94 9.57
C LYS A 131 -4.02 -15.71 8.82
N LEU A 132 -2.71 -15.61 8.62
CA LEU A 132 -2.12 -14.52 7.86
C LEU A 132 -2.72 -14.45 6.44
N ALA A 133 -2.79 -15.57 5.73
CA ALA A 133 -3.36 -15.61 4.38
C ALA A 133 -4.82 -15.10 4.34
N LEU A 134 -5.64 -15.49 5.32
CA LEU A 134 -7.01 -15.00 5.46
C LEU A 134 -7.07 -13.50 5.75
N ASP A 135 -6.20 -13.01 6.64
CA ASP A 135 -6.15 -11.59 7.00
C ASP A 135 -5.68 -10.72 5.81
N LEU A 136 -4.69 -11.17 5.04
CA LEU A 136 -4.23 -10.51 3.81
C LEU A 136 -5.31 -10.49 2.72
N ASN A 137 -6.03 -11.60 2.52
CA ASN A 137 -7.19 -11.62 1.60
C ASN A 137 -8.26 -10.61 2.03
N LYS A 138 -8.56 -10.57 3.32
CA LYS A 138 -9.58 -9.66 3.84
C LYS A 138 -9.18 -8.18 3.64
N GLN A 139 -7.90 -7.86 3.79
CA GLN A 139 -7.34 -6.54 3.49
C GLN A 139 -7.41 -6.21 2.00
N ALA A 140 -7.22 -7.19 1.12
CA ALA A 140 -7.37 -7.04 -0.33
C ALA A 140 -8.85 -6.93 -0.78
N GLY A 141 -9.83 -7.11 0.11
CA GLY A 141 -11.26 -7.09 -0.23
C GLY A 141 -11.78 -8.41 -0.79
N GLU A 142 -10.99 -9.48 -0.68
CA GLU A 142 -11.30 -10.83 -1.16
C GLU A 142 -12.17 -11.56 -0.13
N LYS A 143 -13.30 -12.14 -0.58
CA LYS A 143 -14.33 -12.71 0.31
C LYS A 143 -14.51 -14.23 0.20
N GLU A 144 -13.83 -14.90 -0.73
CA GLU A 144 -14.04 -16.33 -0.95
C GLU A 144 -12.74 -17.13 -0.96
N ASP A 145 -12.81 -18.34 -0.36
CA ASP A 145 -11.80 -19.39 -0.47
C ASP A 145 -11.87 -20.01 -1.87
N CYS A 146 -10.76 -19.98 -2.61
CA CYS A 146 -10.67 -20.58 -3.94
C CYS A 146 -9.97 -21.92 -3.94
N ALA A 147 -10.33 -22.78 -4.90
CA ALA A 147 -9.50 -23.93 -5.25
C ALA A 147 -8.18 -23.48 -5.91
N LEU A 148 -7.15 -24.31 -5.81
CA LEU A 148 -5.83 -23.99 -6.37
C LEU A 148 -5.90 -23.81 -7.89
N GLU A 149 -6.64 -24.67 -8.59
CA GLU A 149 -6.83 -24.59 -10.05
C GLU A 149 -7.44 -23.26 -10.53
N ASP A 150 -8.34 -22.68 -9.74
CA ASP A 150 -9.03 -21.43 -10.03
C ASP A 150 -8.14 -20.23 -9.70
N ALA A 151 -7.43 -20.30 -8.57
CA ALA A 151 -6.55 -19.24 -8.12
C ALA A 151 -5.33 -19.03 -9.03
N ILE A 152 -4.86 -20.05 -9.75
CA ILE A 152 -3.78 -19.91 -10.74
C ILE A 152 -4.26 -19.41 -12.10
N ASN A 153 -5.53 -19.03 -12.22
CA ASN A 153 -6.09 -18.38 -13.40
C ASN A 153 -6.53 -16.94 -13.02
N PRO A 154 -5.77 -15.90 -13.41
CA PRO A 154 -6.08 -14.52 -13.03
C PRO A 154 -7.41 -14.01 -13.61
N PHE A 155 -7.95 -14.69 -14.62
CA PHE A 155 -9.21 -14.34 -15.27
C PHE A 155 -10.44 -15.04 -14.66
N GLU A 156 -10.26 -15.87 -13.63
CA GLU A 156 -11.37 -16.56 -12.98
C GLU A 156 -12.13 -15.62 -12.04
N VAL A 157 -13.18 -15.00 -12.57
CA VAL A 157 -14.00 -13.97 -11.87
C VAL A 157 -14.67 -14.45 -10.58
N LYS A 158 -14.84 -15.76 -10.40
CA LYS A 158 -15.33 -16.32 -9.14
C LYS A 158 -14.28 -16.28 -8.05
N CYS A 159 -13.01 -16.45 -8.43
CA CYS A 159 -11.91 -16.48 -7.49
C CYS A 159 -11.29 -15.11 -7.26
N TRP A 160 -11.25 -14.26 -8.28
CA TRP A 160 -10.61 -12.96 -8.25
C TRP A 160 -11.65 -11.84 -8.23
N ASN A 161 -11.65 -11.02 -7.19
CA ASN A 161 -12.50 -9.83 -7.05
C ASN A 161 -11.67 -8.52 -7.05
N GLY A 162 -10.44 -8.61 -7.54
CA GLY A 162 -9.48 -7.54 -7.56
C GLY A 162 -8.24 -7.96 -8.32
N LYS A 163 -7.14 -7.21 -8.15
CA LYS A 163 -5.87 -7.50 -8.80
C LYS A 163 -4.95 -8.38 -7.97
N SER A 164 -5.31 -8.70 -6.73
CA SER A 164 -4.44 -9.44 -5.82
C SER A 164 -5.19 -10.53 -5.07
N LYS A 165 -4.56 -11.69 -4.89
CA LYS A 165 -5.14 -12.84 -4.20
C LYS A 165 -4.09 -13.55 -3.35
N VAL A 166 -4.51 -14.06 -2.20
CA VAL A 166 -3.70 -14.92 -1.36
C VAL A 166 -4.37 -16.29 -1.25
N ILE A 167 -3.60 -17.36 -1.39
CA ILE A 167 -4.10 -18.72 -1.15
C ILE A 167 -3.17 -19.46 -0.20
N HIS A 168 -3.77 -20.23 0.70
CA HIS A 168 -3.07 -21.13 1.59
C HIS A 168 -3.39 -22.57 1.21
N PHE A 169 -2.38 -23.31 0.77
CA PHE A 169 -2.50 -24.67 0.27
C PHE A 169 -1.70 -25.62 1.17
N ASP A 170 -2.35 -26.64 1.72
CA ASP A 170 -1.69 -27.65 2.56
C ASP A 170 -1.51 -28.95 1.80
N LEU A 171 -0.27 -29.46 1.77
CA LEU A 171 0.11 -30.72 1.12
C LEU A 171 -0.16 -31.97 1.97
N ALA A 172 -0.64 -31.82 3.21
CA ALA A 172 -0.81 -32.93 4.14
C ALA A 172 -1.65 -34.08 3.56
N GLY A 173 -1.00 -35.23 3.36
CA GLY A 173 -1.67 -36.54 3.20
C GLY A 173 -2.29 -36.85 1.83
N LYS A 174 -2.03 -36.05 0.79
CA LYS A 174 -2.59 -36.32 -0.55
C LYS A 174 -1.51 -36.23 -1.63
N ALA A 175 -1.07 -37.38 -2.16
CA ALA A 175 -0.16 -37.44 -3.32
C ALA A 175 -0.68 -36.61 -4.51
N SER A 176 -2.00 -36.58 -4.71
CA SER A 176 -2.67 -35.75 -5.72
C SER A 176 -2.37 -34.25 -5.61
N GLN A 177 -2.18 -33.72 -4.39
CA GLN A 177 -1.92 -32.29 -4.19
C GLN A 177 -0.48 -31.91 -4.57
N SER A 178 0.48 -32.81 -4.38
CA SER A 178 1.86 -32.59 -4.84
C SER A 178 1.93 -32.49 -6.36
N VAL A 179 1.16 -33.32 -7.08
CA VAL A 179 1.04 -33.28 -8.54
C VAL A 179 0.36 -31.98 -8.98
N ALA A 180 -0.72 -31.57 -8.31
CA ALA A 180 -1.39 -30.30 -8.59
C ALA A 180 -0.47 -29.09 -8.39
N LEU A 181 0.35 -29.08 -7.33
CA LEU A 181 1.33 -28.02 -7.08
C LEU A 181 2.38 -27.93 -8.19
N MET A 182 2.88 -29.08 -8.67
CA MET A 182 3.84 -29.11 -9.77
C MET A 182 3.23 -28.66 -11.10
N ALA A 183 1.97 -29.04 -11.38
CA ALA A 183 1.24 -28.54 -12.55
C ALA A 183 0.97 -27.02 -12.45
N ALA A 184 0.64 -26.54 -11.25
CA ALA A 184 0.46 -25.12 -10.96
C ALA A 184 1.75 -24.34 -11.24
N ARG A 185 2.90 -24.82 -10.75
CA ARG A 185 4.22 -24.19 -10.97
C ARG A 185 4.48 -23.85 -12.44
N GLU A 186 4.34 -24.82 -13.34
CA GLU A 186 4.60 -24.61 -14.77
C GLU A 186 3.64 -23.59 -15.40
N ARG A 187 2.38 -23.56 -14.94
CA ARG A 187 1.41 -22.53 -15.37
C ARG A 187 1.79 -21.16 -14.85
N LEU A 188 2.19 -21.04 -13.59
CA LEU A 188 2.59 -19.78 -12.97
C LEU A 188 3.83 -19.17 -13.65
N ILE A 189 4.81 -20.00 -14.03
CA ILE A 189 5.97 -19.55 -14.81
C ILE A 189 5.53 -18.97 -16.16
N LYS A 190 4.59 -19.63 -16.85
CA LYS A 190 4.07 -19.14 -18.13
C LYS A 190 3.32 -17.81 -17.99
N TRP A 191 2.51 -17.65 -16.94
CA TRP A 191 1.81 -16.39 -16.68
C TRP A 191 2.78 -15.25 -16.38
N ALA A 192 3.82 -15.52 -15.59
CA ALA A 192 4.85 -14.53 -15.28
C ALA A 192 5.63 -14.09 -16.54
N GLN A 193 5.96 -15.03 -17.44
CA GLN A 193 6.64 -14.72 -18.71
C GLN A 193 5.80 -13.87 -19.67
N LYS A 194 4.47 -13.93 -19.55
CA LYS A 194 3.55 -13.11 -20.34
C LYS A 194 3.19 -11.78 -19.68
N GLU A 195 3.70 -11.53 -18.47
CA GLU A 195 3.38 -10.34 -17.67
C GLU A 195 1.87 -10.22 -17.35
N GLU A 196 1.13 -11.34 -17.36
CA GLU A 196 -0.31 -11.37 -17.05
C GLU A 196 -0.56 -11.61 -15.54
N MET A 197 0.37 -12.29 -14.86
CA MET A 197 0.30 -12.52 -13.42
C MET A 197 1.69 -12.71 -12.82
N ASN A 198 1.96 -11.98 -11.74
CA ASN A 198 3.10 -12.17 -10.87
C ASN A 198 2.72 -13.10 -9.72
N THR A 199 3.66 -13.92 -9.24
CA THR A 199 3.37 -14.86 -8.16
C THR A 199 4.50 -14.96 -7.16
N VAL A 200 4.17 -14.82 -5.88
CA VAL A 200 5.06 -15.18 -4.77
C VAL A 200 4.65 -16.53 -4.21
N ILE A 201 5.61 -17.45 -4.15
CA ILE A 201 5.39 -18.82 -3.66
C ILE A 201 6.21 -18.99 -2.40
N VAL A 202 5.54 -19.18 -1.27
CA VAL A 202 6.14 -19.38 0.04
C VAL A 202 6.05 -20.86 0.38
N LEU A 203 7.17 -21.59 0.33
CA LEU A 203 7.24 -23.01 0.65
C LEU A 203 7.63 -23.21 2.11
N MET A 204 6.65 -23.57 2.95
CA MET A 204 6.83 -23.86 4.36
C MET A 204 7.19 -25.34 4.57
N PRO A 205 8.31 -25.65 5.24
CA PRO A 205 8.76 -27.02 5.44
C PRO A 205 7.85 -27.77 6.42
N GLU A 206 7.76 -29.10 6.29
CA GLU A 206 6.96 -29.92 7.22
C GLU A 206 7.40 -29.75 8.69
N SER A 207 8.67 -29.43 8.95
CA SER A 207 9.18 -29.14 10.30
C SER A 207 8.56 -27.89 10.94
N SER A 208 8.03 -26.95 10.16
CA SER A 208 7.44 -25.71 10.69
C SER A 208 5.98 -25.86 11.11
N ARG A 209 5.30 -26.90 10.62
CA ARG A 209 3.85 -27.12 10.75
C ARG A 209 3.34 -26.96 12.18
N SER A 210 4.00 -27.62 13.13
CA SER A 210 3.64 -27.65 14.54
C SER A 210 4.66 -26.93 15.43
N THR A 211 5.34 -25.92 14.89
CA THR A 211 6.25 -25.07 15.69
C THR A 211 5.52 -24.51 16.90
N LYS A 212 6.14 -24.67 18.07
CA LYS A 212 5.58 -24.12 19.31
C LYS A 212 5.44 -22.61 19.15
N LYS A 213 4.36 -22.04 19.68
CA LYS A 213 4.14 -20.58 19.67
C LYS A 213 5.30 -19.88 20.39
N VAL A 214 6.27 -19.39 19.63
CA VAL A 214 7.40 -18.61 20.16
C VAL A 214 6.93 -17.20 20.55
N SER A 215 5.97 -16.66 19.80
CA SER A 215 5.38 -15.34 20.00
C SER A 215 3.87 -15.42 19.82
N SER A 216 3.14 -14.55 20.52
CA SER A 216 1.70 -14.34 20.31
C SER A 216 1.39 -13.73 18.94
N LYS A 217 2.37 -13.04 18.33
CA LYS A 217 2.33 -12.38 17.03
C LYS A 217 3.51 -12.83 16.17
N PRO A 218 3.46 -14.01 15.52
CA PRO A 218 4.60 -14.57 14.80
C PRO A 218 5.01 -13.74 13.57
N TYR A 219 4.08 -12.99 12.99
CA TYR A 219 4.31 -12.09 11.86
C TYR A 219 4.41 -10.61 12.27
N GLY A 220 4.52 -10.30 13.56
CA GLY A 220 4.44 -8.92 14.05
C GLY A 220 3.00 -8.39 14.10
N SER A 221 2.84 -7.07 14.20
CA SER A 221 1.53 -6.41 14.32
C SER A 221 1.07 -5.82 12.99
N TYR A 222 -0.21 -5.96 12.69
CA TYR A 222 -0.86 -5.38 11.52
C TYR A 222 -2.35 -5.16 11.81
N GLU A 223 -2.98 -4.31 11.01
CA GLU A 223 -4.39 -3.99 11.15
C GLU A 223 -5.22 -4.87 10.23
N VAL A 224 -6.33 -5.39 10.71
CA VAL A 224 -7.27 -6.14 9.86
C VAL A 224 -8.55 -5.33 9.80
N PRO A 225 -9.12 -5.09 8.60
CA PRO A 225 -10.41 -4.41 8.49
C PRO A 225 -11.43 -5.10 9.38
N SER A 226 -11.89 -4.41 10.42
CA SER A 226 -13.06 -4.85 11.15
C SER A 226 -14.26 -4.67 10.22
N GLN A 227 -15.25 -5.57 10.28
CA GLN A 227 -16.49 -5.45 9.50
C GLN A 227 -17.37 -4.32 10.04
N VAL A 228 -16.80 -3.14 10.26
CA VAL A 228 -17.56 -1.91 10.40
C VAL A 228 -17.96 -1.54 8.97
N ARG A 229 -19.25 -1.71 8.69
CA ARG A 229 -19.89 -1.36 7.42
C ARG A 229 -19.36 -0.02 6.91
N LEU A 230 -18.97 -0.02 5.64
CA LEU A 230 -18.68 1.17 4.85
C LEU A 230 -19.92 2.06 4.82
N ASP A 231 -19.95 3.05 5.70
CA ASP A 231 -20.62 4.33 5.50
C ASP A 231 -19.70 5.45 6.02
N ALA A 232 -18.45 5.43 5.56
CA ALA A 232 -17.53 6.56 5.65
C ALA A 232 -16.38 6.33 4.68
N ARG A 233 -16.49 6.93 3.49
CA ARG A 233 -15.33 7.21 2.65
C ARG A 233 -14.46 8.17 3.48
N GLN A 234 -13.42 7.66 4.15
CA GLN A 234 -12.42 8.49 4.80
C GLN A 234 -11.79 9.36 3.70
N ILE A 235 -12.06 10.65 3.78
CA ILE A 235 -11.27 11.67 3.10
C ILE A 235 -9.88 11.57 3.72
N GLU A 236 -8.88 11.32 2.88
CA GLU A 236 -7.47 11.27 3.24
C GLU A 236 -7.10 12.50 4.09
N GLU A 237 -6.56 12.26 5.28
CA GLU A 237 -6.06 13.30 6.16
C GLU A 237 -4.63 13.61 5.74
N ILE A 238 -4.45 14.79 5.12
CA ILE A 238 -3.17 15.31 4.64
C ILE A 238 -2.25 15.54 5.85
N MET A 239 -1.04 14.98 5.78
CA MET A 239 0.02 15.18 6.77
C MET A 239 0.34 16.67 6.89
N SER A 240 0.09 17.26 8.06
CA SER A 240 0.66 18.55 8.44
C SER A 240 1.85 18.29 9.37
N GLU A 241 3.00 18.77 8.91
CA GLU A 241 4.31 18.81 9.56
C GLU A 241 4.22 19.23 11.03
N SER A 242 4.63 18.34 11.95
CA SER A 242 4.71 18.64 13.39
C SER A 242 6.15 18.96 13.75
N ALA A 243 6.42 20.23 14.02
CA ALA A 243 7.65 20.68 14.63
C ALA A 243 7.80 20.05 16.03
N ALA A 244 8.95 19.41 16.25
CA ALA A 244 9.34 18.79 17.50
C ALA A 244 9.44 19.82 18.64
N VAL A 245 8.76 19.57 19.76
CA VAL A 245 9.26 19.91 21.10
C VAL A 245 8.86 18.80 22.08
N ALA A 246 9.86 18.22 22.74
CA ALA A 246 9.75 17.14 23.70
C ALA A 246 9.19 17.60 25.05
N SER A 247 8.30 16.81 25.67
CA SER A 247 8.40 16.31 27.05
C SER A 247 7.16 15.48 27.46
N SER A 248 7.39 14.52 28.35
CA SER A 248 6.62 13.33 28.76
C SER A 248 5.24 13.56 29.45
N PRO A 249 4.44 12.50 29.77
CA PRO A 249 2.95 12.52 29.80
C PRO A 249 2.33 12.78 31.19
N PRO A 250 0.99 13.04 31.27
CA PRO A 250 0.08 11.96 31.70
C PRO A 250 -1.31 11.90 30.99
N LYS A 251 -1.97 10.78 31.29
CA LYS A 251 -3.26 10.16 30.87
C LYS A 251 -4.54 11.05 30.89
N PRO A 252 -5.67 10.55 30.33
CA PRO A 252 -6.64 11.33 29.58
C PRO A 252 -7.71 11.98 30.46
N HIS A 253 -8.02 13.24 30.18
CA HIS A 253 -9.25 13.86 30.63
C HIS A 253 -10.25 13.92 29.49
N LEU A 254 -11.29 13.11 29.64
CA LEU A 254 -12.59 13.24 29.02
C LEU A 254 -13.10 14.66 29.34
N PHE A 255 -12.99 15.60 28.41
CA PHE A 255 -13.58 16.93 28.60
C PHE A 255 -15.05 16.87 28.19
N GLN A 256 -15.85 16.48 29.17
CA GLN A 256 -17.25 16.84 29.25
C GLN A 256 -17.30 18.29 29.75
N SER A 257 -17.67 19.23 28.88
CA SER A 257 -17.99 20.60 29.30
C SER A 257 -19.43 20.90 28.94
N SER A 258 -20.26 20.83 29.97
CA SER A 258 -21.58 21.43 30.04
C SER A 258 -21.46 22.91 30.46
N ASN A 259 -22.35 23.70 29.87
CA ASN A 259 -22.84 25.03 30.25
C ASN A 259 -22.17 26.32 29.73
N SER A 260 -22.98 26.97 28.90
CA SER A 260 -23.32 28.39 28.83
C SER A 260 -22.25 29.37 28.36
N SER A 261 -22.47 29.96 27.18
CA SER A 261 -23.07 31.31 27.09
C SER A 261 -23.23 31.70 25.62
N ASN A 262 -24.29 32.45 25.31
CA ASN A 262 -24.45 33.18 24.07
C ASN A 262 -23.19 34.01 23.81
N ALA A 263 -22.35 33.59 22.87
CA ALA A 263 -21.19 34.34 22.45
C ALA A 263 -21.17 34.40 20.93
N SER A 264 -21.60 35.55 20.41
CA SER A 264 -21.44 36.01 19.03
C SER A 264 -19.95 36.28 18.67
N GLY A 265 -19.04 35.44 19.16
CA GLY A 265 -17.60 35.53 18.95
C GLY A 265 -17.14 34.61 17.82
N PRO A 266 -15.99 34.91 17.18
CA PRO A 266 -15.38 34.02 16.21
C PRO A 266 -15.05 32.68 16.87
N ILE A 267 -15.34 31.58 16.17
CA ILE A 267 -15.06 30.22 16.66
C ILE A 267 -13.54 30.05 16.75
N VAL A 268 -13.01 30.00 17.97
CA VAL A 268 -11.58 29.77 18.24
C VAL A 268 -11.38 28.28 18.50
N GLY A 269 -10.60 27.62 17.64
CA GLY A 269 -10.32 26.18 17.71
C GLY A 269 -10.87 25.41 16.50
N VAL A 270 -10.52 24.13 16.38
CA VAL A 270 -11.06 23.23 15.36
C VAL A 270 -12.35 22.62 15.92
N PRO A 271 -13.55 23.06 15.49
CA PRO A 271 -14.78 22.47 15.99
C PRO A 271 -14.91 21.03 15.45
N PRO A 272 -15.40 20.09 16.27
CA PRO A 272 -15.60 18.71 15.85
C PRO A 272 -16.58 18.65 14.67
N VAL A 273 -16.28 17.81 13.69
CA VAL A 273 -17.04 17.72 12.42
C VAL A 273 -18.43 17.07 12.60
N CYS A 274 -18.61 16.31 13.68
CA CYS A 274 -19.84 15.61 14.02
C CYS A 274 -20.34 16.00 15.40
N HIS A 275 -21.61 16.38 15.47
CA HIS A 275 -22.34 16.63 16.70
C HIS A 275 -23.45 15.60 16.89
N SER A 276 -23.74 15.24 18.14
CA SER A 276 -24.69 14.18 18.48
C SER A 276 -26.16 14.58 18.26
N SER A 277 -26.47 15.89 18.27
CA SER A 277 -27.83 16.40 18.04
C SER A 277 -27.81 17.68 17.20
N ASN A 278 -28.97 18.03 16.62
CA ASN A 278 -29.12 19.27 15.86
C ASN A 278 -28.86 20.51 16.73
N ASP A 279 -29.34 20.51 17.99
CA ASP A 279 -29.18 21.66 18.91
C ASP A 279 -27.74 21.83 19.39
N THR A 280 -27.00 20.73 19.53
CA THR A 280 -25.56 20.79 19.82
C THR A 280 -24.78 21.29 18.61
N CYS A 281 -25.17 20.92 17.40
CA CYS A 281 -24.59 21.45 16.17
C CYS A 281 -24.81 22.96 16.03
N THR A 282 -26.03 23.47 16.22
CA THR A 282 -26.33 24.90 16.07
C THR A 282 -25.64 25.75 17.13
N SER A 283 -25.61 25.28 18.37
CA SER A 283 -24.98 25.99 19.49
C SER A 283 -23.45 25.99 19.42
N ALA A 284 -22.84 24.89 18.98
CA ALA A 284 -21.39 24.77 18.87
C ALA A 284 -20.80 25.49 17.65
N THR A 285 -21.59 25.63 16.57
CA THR A 285 -21.14 26.22 15.29
C THR A 285 -21.69 27.62 15.04
N ASN A 286 -22.36 28.23 16.02
CA ASN A 286 -23.05 29.51 15.86
C ASN A 286 -23.95 29.53 14.61
N SER A 287 -24.82 28.52 14.47
CA SER A 287 -25.67 28.29 13.29
C SER A 287 -24.86 28.24 11.98
N CYS A 288 -23.79 27.44 11.94
CA CYS A 288 -22.88 27.33 10.80
C CYS A 288 -22.34 28.70 10.34
N SER A 289 -21.89 29.52 11.30
CA SER A 289 -21.42 30.90 11.09
C SER A 289 -22.45 31.81 10.37
N GLY A 290 -23.74 31.48 10.46
CA GLY A 290 -24.84 32.17 9.77
C GLY A 290 -24.86 31.97 8.24
N ARG A 291 -24.02 31.08 7.70
CA ARG A 291 -23.84 30.85 6.26
C ARG A 291 -24.28 29.45 5.82
N GLY A 292 -24.98 28.73 6.69
CA GLY A 292 -25.40 27.36 6.44
C GLY A 292 -26.46 26.88 7.43
N ARG A 293 -26.76 25.58 7.37
CA ARG A 293 -27.68 24.91 8.30
C ARG A 293 -27.12 23.56 8.75
N CYS A 294 -27.38 23.21 10.00
CA CYS A 294 -27.10 21.87 10.49
C CYS A 294 -28.05 20.88 9.83
N PHE A 295 -27.52 19.76 9.33
CA PHE A 295 -28.29 18.67 8.77
C PHE A 295 -27.75 17.34 9.25
N GLN A 296 -28.65 16.35 9.31
CA GLN A 296 -28.28 14.99 9.69
C GLN A 296 -27.57 14.32 8.51
N LYS A 297 -26.28 14.01 8.67
CA LYS A 297 -25.50 13.26 7.67
C LYS A 297 -25.58 11.76 7.91
N SER A 298 -25.71 11.33 9.17
CA SER A 298 -25.92 9.93 9.56
C SER A 298 -26.76 9.82 10.83
N ALA A 299 -27.17 8.60 11.20
CA ALA A 299 -28.00 8.34 12.39
C ALA A 299 -27.44 8.94 13.69
N THR A 300 -26.12 9.18 13.77
CA THR A 300 -25.43 9.69 14.96
C THR A 300 -24.58 10.94 14.70
N CYS A 301 -24.66 11.56 13.52
CA CYS A 301 -23.85 12.74 13.18
C CYS A 301 -24.66 13.84 12.48
N PHE A 302 -24.69 15.00 13.13
CA PHE A 302 -25.13 16.28 12.58
C PHE A 302 -23.92 17.11 12.19
N THR A 303 -23.96 17.70 11.00
CA THR A 303 -22.87 18.51 10.44
C THR A 303 -23.42 19.75 9.73
N CYS A 304 -22.57 20.75 9.51
CA CYS A 304 -22.94 21.98 8.84
C CYS A 304 -22.92 21.83 7.31
N GLY A 305 -24.01 22.23 6.66
CA GLY A 305 -24.09 22.39 5.21
C GLY A 305 -24.01 23.85 4.84
N CYS A 306 -22.95 24.24 4.15
CA CYS A 306 -22.71 25.62 3.74
C CYS A 306 -23.57 25.97 2.52
N ALA A 307 -24.24 27.13 2.58
CA ALA A 307 -25.03 27.66 1.49
C ALA A 307 -24.24 28.76 0.78
N ALA A 308 -24.39 28.83 -0.55
CA ALA A 308 -23.84 29.95 -1.32
C ALA A 308 -24.49 31.26 -0.85
N GLN A 309 -23.66 32.26 -0.55
CA GLN A 309 -24.16 33.60 -0.21
C GLN A 309 -24.16 34.45 -1.48
N ASN A 310 -25.31 35.05 -1.77
CA ASN A 310 -25.48 36.00 -2.86
C ASN A 310 -25.35 37.41 -2.28
N GLU A 311 -24.12 37.92 -2.26
CA GLU A 311 -23.90 39.32 -1.89
C GLU A 311 -24.18 40.20 -3.11
N THR A 312 -25.18 41.07 -2.99
CA THR A 312 -25.50 42.07 -4.02
C THR A 312 -24.72 43.33 -3.67
N SER A 313 -23.59 43.55 -4.35
CA SER A 313 -22.82 44.78 -4.19
C SER A 313 -22.75 45.49 -5.55
N HIS A 314 -23.31 46.71 -5.58
CA HIS A 314 -23.25 47.67 -6.69
C HIS A 314 -23.27 47.06 -8.12
N THR A 315 -24.41 46.47 -8.50
CA THR A 315 -24.76 46.04 -9.87
C THR A 315 -24.12 44.73 -10.38
N VAL A 316 -23.40 43.98 -9.55
CA VAL A 316 -22.89 42.64 -9.91
C VAL A 316 -23.28 41.62 -8.83
N MET A 317 -23.98 40.55 -9.22
CA MET A 317 -24.25 39.41 -8.33
C MET A 317 -22.96 38.59 -8.17
N ARG A 318 -22.38 38.54 -6.97
CA ARG A 318 -21.25 37.66 -6.65
C ARG A 318 -21.72 36.53 -5.74
N THR A 319 -21.68 35.31 -6.26
CA THR A 319 -21.90 34.09 -5.48
C THR A 319 -20.59 33.69 -4.79
N SER A 320 -20.51 33.82 -3.47
CA SER A 320 -19.35 33.34 -2.71
C SER A 320 -19.64 31.95 -2.12
N TYR A 321 -18.75 31.00 -2.39
CA TYR A 321 -18.79 29.66 -1.82
C TYR A 321 -17.93 29.61 -0.54
N TYR A 322 -18.42 28.86 0.45
CA TYR A 322 -17.80 28.73 1.76
C TYR A 322 -17.68 27.26 2.12
N GLY A 323 -16.57 26.91 2.75
CA GLY A 323 -16.22 25.58 3.22
C GLY A 323 -15.66 25.57 4.64
N GLY A 324 -15.39 24.38 5.14
CA GLY A 324 -14.94 24.12 6.51
C GLY A 324 -16.05 23.59 7.44
N SER A 325 -15.66 23.05 8.60
CA SER A 325 -16.56 22.35 9.52
C SER A 325 -17.68 23.22 10.09
N ALA A 326 -17.50 24.55 10.16
CA ALA A 326 -18.54 25.51 10.51
C ALA A 326 -18.77 26.59 9.43
N CYS A 327 -18.44 26.31 8.16
CA CYS A 327 -18.53 27.28 7.04
C CYS A 327 -17.69 28.56 7.24
N GLN A 328 -16.55 28.42 7.92
CA GLN A 328 -15.70 29.53 8.35
C GLN A 328 -14.74 30.05 7.28
N LYS A 329 -14.47 29.28 6.22
CA LYS A 329 -13.48 29.62 5.19
C LYS A 329 -14.19 29.86 3.86
N LYS A 330 -13.70 30.83 3.08
CA LYS A 330 -14.13 31.03 1.69
C LYS A 330 -13.42 30.02 0.80
N ASP A 331 -14.15 29.38 -0.11
CA ASP A 331 -13.58 28.44 -1.05
C ASP A 331 -12.89 29.22 -2.18
N VAL A 332 -11.55 29.24 -2.17
CA VAL A 332 -10.70 29.91 -3.17
C VAL A 332 -10.05 28.90 -4.13
N SER A 333 -10.37 27.61 -4.00
CA SER A 333 -9.79 26.51 -4.77
C SER A 333 -9.98 26.66 -6.28
N THR A 334 -11.14 27.17 -6.72
CA THR A 334 -11.46 27.36 -8.15
C THR A 334 -10.60 28.45 -8.78
N SER A 335 -10.43 29.59 -8.11
CA SER A 335 -9.60 30.68 -8.62
C SER A 335 -8.12 30.31 -8.63
N PHE A 336 -7.66 29.56 -7.62
CA PHE A 336 -6.29 29.06 -7.58
C PHE A 336 -5.97 28.13 -8.75
N TRP A 337 -6.86 27.17 -9.02
CA TRP A 337 -6.68 26.24 -10.14
C TRP A 337 -6.64 26.95 -11.49
N LEU A 338 -7.54 27.91 -11.72
CA LEU A 338 -7.55 28.70 -12.95
C LEU A 338 -6.24 29.47 -13.18
N ILE A 339 -5.71 30.10 -12.13
CA ILE A 339 -4.45 30.84 -12.22
C ILE A 339 -3.28 29.89 -12.44
N ALA A 340 -3.19 28.80 -11.65
CA ALA A 340 -2.10 27.84 -11.74
C ALA A 340 -2.00 27.20 -13.13
N THR A 341 -3.13 26.72 -13.69
CA THR A 341 -3.13 26.11 -15.02
C THR A 341 -2.83 27.13 -16.10
N SER A 342 -3.38 28.34 -16.02
CA SER A 342 -3.14 29.40 -17.01
C SER A 342 -1.66 29.81 -17.04
N SER A 343 -1.00 29.89 -15.88
CA SER A 343 0.43 30.22 -15.80
C SER A 343 1.31 29.14 -16.42
N ILE A 344 1.01 27.87 -16.14
CA ILE A 344 1.76 26.73 -16.70
C ILE A 344 1.63 26.70 -18.22
N VAL A 345 0.43 26.90 -18.75
CA VAL A 345 0.18 26.94 -20.20
C VAL A 345 0.96 28.09 -20.86
N MET A 346 0.96 29.29 -20.27
CA MET A 346 1.72 30.42 -20.82
C MET A 346 3.24 30.18 -20.83
N MET A 347 3.79 29.57 -19.78
CA MET A 347 5.21 29.18 -19.76
C MET A 347 5.53 28.13 -20.82
N GLY A 348 4.63 27.15 -21.00
CA GLY A 348 4.76 26.13 -22.05
C GLY A 348 4.76 26.73 -23.45
N LEU A 349 3.85 27.68 -23.73
CA LEU A 349 3.79 28.38 -25.02
C LEU A 349 5.06 29.19 -25.31
N MET A 350 5.60 29.89 -24.31
CA MET A 350 6.87 30.60 -24.43
C MET A 350 8.04 29.64 -24.73
N GLY A 351 8.14 28.54 -23.99
CA GLY A 351 9.19 27.54 -24.20
C GLY A 351 9.09 26.88 -25.59
N TRP A 352 7.87 26.58 -26.03
CA TRP A 352 7.62 25.99 -27.35
C TRP A 352 7.97 26.96 -28.49
N ALA A 353 7.64 28.25 -28.36
CA ALA A 353 8.02 29.28 -29.34
C ALA A 353 9.54 29.45 -29.45
N ILE A 354 10.25 29.46 -28.31
CA ILE A 354 11.72 29.51 -28.28
C ILE A 354 12.32 28.25 -28.93
N GLY A 355 11.77 27.07 -28.62
CA GLY A 355 12.21 25.80 -29.21
C GLY A 355 12.12 25.79 -30.74
N MET A 356 11.02 26.31 -31.31
CA MET A 356 10.87 26.45 -32.76
C MET A 356 11.92 27.38 -33.38
N LEU A 357 12.29 28.49 -32.72
CA LEU A 357 13.36 29.38 -33.18
C LEU A 357 14.73 28.70 -33.16
N PHE A 358 15.01 27.86 -32.14
CA PHE A 358 16.25 27.09 -32.07
C PHE A 358 16.33 25.99 -33.14
N SER A 359 15.23 25.29 -33.42
CA SER A 359 15.20 24.28 -34.49
C SER A 359 15.46 24.86 -35.88
N ILE A 360 15.06 26.10 -36.15
CA ILE A 360 15.39 26.79 -37.41
C ILE A 360 16.87 27.25 -37.45
N GLY A 361 17.45 27.56 -36.29
CA GLY A 361 18.85 28.01 -36.18
C GLY A 361 19.91 26.91 -36.38
N GLU A 362 19.55 25.65 -36.17
CA GLU A 362 20.46 24.50 -36.34
C GLU A 362 20.39 23.83 -37.71
N GLU A 363 19.53 24.30 -38.62
CA GLU A 363 19.58 23.89 -40.02
C GLU A 363 20.86 24.43 -40.68
N LYS A 364 21.81 23.52 -40.93
CA LYS A 364 23.00 23.82 -41.74
C LYS A 364 22.54 24.28 -43.12
N LEU A 365 22.67 25.57 -43.38
CA LEU A 365 22.67 26.11 -44.73
C LEU A 365 23.56 25.21 -45.60
N PRO A 366 23.03 24.56 -46.65
CA PRO A 366 23.83 23.73 -47.53
C PRO A 366 24.98 24.59 -48.04
N GLY A 367 26.21 24.15 -47.75
CA GLY A 367 27.43 24.87 -48.08
C GLY A 367 27.61 25.01 -49.58
N VAL A 368 26.97 26.02 -50.17
CA VAL A 368 27.10 26.36 -51.58
C VAL A 368 27.44 27.84 -51.72
N ILE A 369 28.54 28.28 -51.09
CA ILE A 369 29.37 29.39 -51.58
C ILE A 369 30.86 29.04 -51.38
N GLY A 370 31.27 27.82 -51.78
CA GLY A 370 32.68 27.37 -51.72
C GLY A 370 33.26 26.88 -53.05
N ALA A 371 32.45 26.81 -54.13
CA ALA A 371 32.90 26.37 -55.44
C ALA A 371 33.23 27.57 -56.35
N GLY A 372 34.32 28.26 -56.03
CA GLY A 372 34.90 29.33 -56.85
C GLY A 372 36.24 28.91 -57.47
N VAL A 373 36.18 28.41 -58.70
CA VAL A 373 37.20 28.44 -59.77
C VAL A 373 38.65 28.00 -59.44
N SER A 374 38.99 26.75 -59.78
CA SER A 374 40.37 26.38 -60.13
C SER A 374 40.55 26.55 -61.65
N SER A 375 41.33 27.54 -62.05
CA SER A 375 41.66 27.82 -63.45
C SER A 375 42.65 26.77 -63.98
N ASN A 376 42.26 26.17 -65.10
CA ASN A 376 42.97 25.24 -65.95
C ASN A 376 44.37 25.76 -66.38
N ARG A 377 45.41 24.95 -66.19
CA ARG A 377 46.68 25.04 -66.95
C ARG A 377 47.13 23.65 -67.37
N GLY A 378 46.79 23.29 -68.60
CA GLY A 378 47.38 22.16 -69.33
C GLY A 378 48.79 22.50 -69.86
N PRO A 379 49.60 21.47 -70.17
CA PRO A 379 50.99 21.64 -70.56
C PRO A 379 51.13 21.92 -72.06
N LYS A 380 52.06 22.81 -72.40
CA LYS A 380 52.81 22.82 -73.66
C LYS A 380 54.26 23.13 -73.38
#